data_AF-A0A970Y2X3-F1
#
_entry.id   AF-A0A970Y2X3-F1
#
_cell.length_a   1.000
_cell.length_b   1.000
_cell.length_c   1.000
_cell.angle_alpha   90.00
_cell.angle_beta   90.00
_cell.angle_gamma   90.00
#
_symmetry.space_group_name_H-M   'P 1'
#
loop_
_entity.id
_entity.type
_entity.pdbx_description
1 polymer ?
#
loop_
_entity_poly.entity_id
_entity_poly.type
_entity_poly.pdbx_seq_one_letter_code
_entity_poly.pdbx_strand_id
1 'polypeptide(L)'
;MGRTNLILDNLIAEGKVKPFIVVMETSAVGPQMAPVPGGPRPAGTPAPGAPGTRAPGAPGTPAPGAPARRAFSFDAYADLMIKDMIPYIDATFRTIPDQAHRAMSGLSMGAMCTKAVTLAHPETFSHIGLFSGGTIAPAEIKDKSKVKLVFMSYGSREGGSAGVKAAADALNQAGIKGVSYVSPLTAHEWQSWRRSLREFAPLLFKD
;
A
#
# COMPACT_ATOMS: atom_id res chain seq x y z
N MET A 1 4.74 11.64 4.56
CA MET A 1 5.56 10.80 3.66
C MET A 1 5.28 11.17 2.20
N GLY A 2 6.20 10.92 1.26
CA GLY A 2 5.90 11.00 -0.19
C GLY A 2 5.43 12.34 -0.77
N ARG A 3 5.43 13.47 -0.04
CA ARG A 3 4.76 14.73 -0.45
C ARG A 3 3.23 14.61 -0.61
N THR A 4 2.60 13.67 0.11
CA THR A 4 1.14 13.43 0.08
C THR A 4 0.31 14.70 0.26
N ASN A 5 0.67 15.53 1.26
CA ASN A 5 -0.03 16.78 1.53
C ASN A 5 -0.01 17.72 0.31
N LEU A 6 1.18 18.00 -0.26
CA LEU A 6 1.31 18.90 -1.41
C LEU A 6 0.60 18.35 -2.66
N ILE A 7 0.63 17.03 -2.88
CA ILE A 7 -0.07 16.40 -4.00
C ILE A 7 -1.58 16.61 -3.86
N LEU A 8 -2.14 16.33 -2.68
CA LEU A 8 -3.56 16.45 -2.44
C LEU A 8 -4.04 17.90 -2.40
N ASP A 9 -3.26 18.81 -1.80
CA ASP A 9 -3.55 20.25 -1.80
C ASP A 9 -3.70 20.78 -3.22
N ASN A 10 -2.75 20.45 -4.11
CA ASN A 10 -2.81 20.86 -5.52
C ASN A 10 -4.02 20.24 -6.24
N LEU A 11 -4.29 18.94 -6.04
CA LEU A 11 -5.42 18.28 -6.69
C LEU A 11 -6.78 18.81 -6.21
N ILE A 12 -6.89 19.17 -4.93
CA ILE A 12 -8.09 19.78 -4.35
C ILE A 12 -8.25 21.20 -4.88
N ALA A 13 -7.19 22.00 -4.89
CA ALA A 13 -7.21 23.36 -5.43
C ALA A 13 -7.58 23.40 -6.92
N GLU A 14 -7.16 22.40 -7.70
CA GLU A 14 -7.51 22.21 -9.10
C GLU A 14 -8.92 21.61 -9.31
N GLY A 15 -9.66 21.30 -8.25
CA GLY A 15 -11.00 20.70 -8.33
C GLY A 15 -11.02 19.27 -8.86
N LYS A 16 -9.88 18.57 -8.88
CA LYS A 16 -9.75 17.20 -9.42
C LYS A 16 -10.12 16.12 -8.42
N VAL A 17 -10.16 16.45 -7.13
CA VAL A 17 -10.38 15.54 -6.01
C VAL A 17 -11.40 16.16 -5.05
N LYS A 18 -12.41 15.38 -4.63
CA LYS A 18 -13.27 15.75 -3.48
C LYS A 18 -12.39 15.75 -2.21
N PRO A 19 -12.48 16.75 -1.32
CA PRO A 19 -11.71 16.74 -0.07
C PRO A 19 -11.97 15.47 0.75
N PHE A 20 -10.92 14.82 1.24
CA PHE A 20 -11.00 13.66 2.13
C PHE A 20 -9.84 13.63 3.12
N ILE A 21 -9.99 12.85 4.19
CA ILE A 21 -8.95 12.67 5.22
C ILE A 21 -8.00 11.56 4.78
N VAL A 22 -6.70 11.80 4.93
CA VAL A 22 -5.66 10.77 4.77
C VAL A 22 -5.03 10.46 6.11
N VAL A 23 -5.14 9.20 6.51
CA VAL A 23 -4.45 8.65 7.68
C VAL A 23 -3.22 7.90 7.18
N MET A 24 -2.05 8.32 7.64
CA MET A 24 -0.78 7.64 7.39
C MET A 24 -0.28 7.06 8.71
N GLU A 25 -0.30 5.74 8.82
CA GLU A 25 0.12 5.00 10.01
C GLU A 25 1.49 4.33 9.82
N THR A 26 1.97 3.65 10.86
CA THR A 26 3.21 2.85 10.80
C THR A 26 2.88 1.36 10.89
N SER A 27 3.34 0.57 9.92
CA SER A 27 3.15 -0.89 9.91
C SER A 27 3.92 -1.62 11.03
N ALA A 28 4.42 -0.90 12.04
CA ALA A 28 5.08 -1.42 13.22
C ALA A 28 4.06 -2.04 14.19
N VAL A 29 3.51 -3.19 13.80
CA VAL A 29 2.66 -3.98 14.69
C VAL A 29 3.57 -4.90 15.50
N GLY A 30 3.76 -4.54 16.77
CA GLY A 30 4.54 -5.31 17.74
C GLY A 30 5.84 -4.63 18.21
N PRO A 31 6.37 -5.05 19.38
CA PRO A 31 7.47 -4.37 20.07
C PRO A 31 8.82 -4.34 19.30
N GLN A 32 8.95 -5.07 18.20
CA GLN A 32 10.19 -5.17 17.42
C GLN A 32 10.36 -4.10 16.33
N MET A 33 9.33 -3.30 16.02
CA MET A 33 9.38 -2.26 14.98
C MET A 33 8.96 -0.86 15.48
N ALA A 34 8.72 -0.70 16.79
CA ALA A 34 8.60 0.62 17.38
C ALA A 34 9.87 1.45 17.08
N PRO A 35 9.77 2.74 16.72
CA PRO A 35 10.94 3.56 16.48
C PRO A 35 11.84 3.54 17.72
N VAL A 36 13.07 3.07 17.56
CA VAL A 36 14.09 3.17 18.62
C VAL A 36 14.33 4.67 18.84
N PRO A 37 14.16 5.21 20.07
CA PRO A 37 14.49 6.59 20.36
C PRO A 37 15.93 6.88 19.93
N GLY A 38 16.13 7.98 19.21
CA GLY A 38 17.34 8.28 18.43
C GLY A 38 18.67 8.04 19.16
N GLY A 39 19.28 6.90 18.88
CA GLY A 39 20.71 6.69 19.09
C GLY A 39 21.52 7.38 17.99
N PRO A 40 22.78 7.78 18.28
CA PRO A 40 23.59 8.54 17.33
C PRO A 40 23.76 7.79 16.01
N ARG A 41 23.55 8.49 14.89
CA ARG A 41 23.77 7.98 13.54
C ARG A 41 25.19 7.41 13.42
N PRO A 42 25.38 6.16 12.98
CA PRO A 42 26.72 5.67 12.63
C PRO A 42 27.30 6.53 11.51
N ALA A 43 28.52 7.01 11.72
CA ALA A 43 29.24 7.80 10.75
C ALA A 43 29.57 6.96 9.50
N GLY A 44 29.20 7.48 8.33
CA GLY A 44 29.81 7.23 7.02
C GLY A 44 30.02 5.79 6.58
N THR A 45 29.09 5.24 5.79
CA THR A 45 29.41 4.15 4.84
C THR A 45 30.01 4.75 3.56
N PRO A 46 31.21 4.34 3.10
CA PRO A 46 31.73 4.77 1.80
C PRO A 46 30.92 4.18 0.65
N ALA A 47 30.89 4.89 -0.47
CA ALA A 47 30.16 4.56 -1.69
C ALA A 47 30.60 3.19 -2.29
N PRO A 48 29.69 2.43 -2.95
CA PRO A 48 30.02 1.14 -3.52
C PRO A 48 30.72 1.30 -4.87
N GLY A 49 31.96 0.80 -4.96
CA GLY A 49 32.72 0.64 -6.19
C GLY A 49 33.30 -0.77 -6.30
N ALA A 50 33.09 -1.37 -7.48
CA ALA A 50 33.69 -2.60 -8.05
C ALA A 50 33.13 -3.99 -7.64
N PRO A 51 33.13 -4.96 -8.58
CA PRO A 51 32.25 -6.14 -8.56
C PRO A 51 32.96 -7.37 -7.99
N GLY A 52 32.41 -7.92 -6.90
CA GLY A 52 32.78 -9.22 -6.36
C GLY A 52 31.65 -10.22 -6.57
N THR A 53 31.94 -11.31 -7.26
CA THR A 53 31.05 -12.46 -7.46
C THR A 53 30.71 -13.09 -6.10
N ARG A 54 29.45 -12.96 -5.64
CA ARG A 54 28.97 -13.69 -4.47
C ARG A 54 28.10 -14.85 -4.93
N ALA A 55 28.60 -16.07 -4.74
CA ALA A 55 27.83 -17.30 -4.95
C ALA A 55 26.64 -17.38 -3.96
N PRO A 56 25.53 -18.07 -4.29
CA PRO A 56 24.38 -18.20 -3.40
C PRO A 56 24.73 -19.11 -2.23
N GLY A 57 24.85 -18.54 -1.02
CA GLY A 57 24.93 -19.31 0.22
C GLY A 57 23.55 -19.83 0.62
N ALA A 58 23.47 -21.13 0.91
CA ALA A 58 22.28 -21.81 1.41
C ALA A 58 21.74 -21.16 2.70
N PRO A 59 20.44 -21.31 3.04
CA PRO A 59 19.87 -20.75 4.26
C PRO A 59 20.53 -21.39 5.49
N GLY A 60 21.25 -20.58 6.27
CA GLY A 60 21.81 -21.03 7.55
C GLY A 60 20.70 -21.38 8.53
N THR A 61 20.81 -22.53 9.17
CA THR A 61 19.96 -22.94 10.29
C THR A 61 20.11 -21.95 11.46
N PRO A 62 19.02 -21.45 12.07
CA PRO A 62 19.13 -20.56 13.22
C PRO A 62 19.80 -21.25 14.42
N ALA A 63 20.64 -20.51 15.15
CA ALA A 63 21.25 -21.00 16.39
C ALA A 63 20.16 -21.28 17.46
N PRO A 64 20.26 -22.37 18.24
CA PRO A 64 19.30 -22.67 19.31
C PRO A 64 19.30 -21.56 20.37
N GLY A 65 18.12 -21.03 20.71
CA GLY A 65 17.96 -20.04 21.79
C GLY A 65 17.97 -18.57 21.37
N ALA A 66 18.08 -18.24 20.08
CA ALA A 66 17.77 -16.89 19.62
C ALA A 66 16.27 -16.62 19.84
N PRO A 67 15.85 -15.51 20.48
CA PRO A 67 14.45 -15.18 20.59
C PRO A 67 13.88 -15.10 19.18
N ALA A 68 12.80 -15.85 18.91
CA ALA A 68 12.14 -15.82 17.62
C ALA A 68 11.82 -14.36 17.31
N ARG A 69 12.43 -13.81 16.25
CA ARG A 69 11.93 -12.56 15.67
C ARG A 69 10.48 -12.84 15.33
N ARG A 70 9.54 -12.25 16.07
CA ARG A 70 8.11 -12.34 15.75
C ARG A 70 7.97 -11.82 14.32
N ALA A 71 7.67 -12.74 13.40
CA ALA A 71 7.47 -12.40 12.01
C ALA A 71 6.31 -11.40 11.91
N PHE A 72 6.37 -10.50 10.93
CA PHE A 72 5.26 -9.62 10.63
C PHE A 72 3.98 -10.43 10.40
N SER A 73 2.90 -10.06 11.08
CA SER A 73 1.60 -10.72 10.97
C SER A 73 0.61 -9.79 10.26
N PHE A 74 0.14 -10.23 9.10
CA PHE A 74 -0.92 -9.53 8.35
C PHE A 74 -2.22 -9.46 9.14
N ASP A 75 -2.54 -10.49 9.92
CA ASP A 75 -3.75 -10.54 10.74
C ASP A 75 -3.69 -9.55 11.91
N ALA A 76 -2.54 -9.45 12.59
CA ALA A 76 -2.37 -8.48 13.67
C ALA A 76 -2.43 -7.03 13.13
N TYR A 77 -1.89 -6.80 11.93
CA TYR A 77 -2.02 -5.52 11.24
C TYR A 77 -3.48 -5.22 10.86
N ALA A 78 -4.21 -6.20 10.31
CA ALA A 78 -5.63 -6.06 10.01
C ALA A 78 -6.43 -5.71 11.28
N ASP A 79 -6.20 -6.43 12.37
CA ASP A 79 -6.88 -6.21 13.64
C ASP A 79 -6.64 -4.81 14.19
N LEU A 80 -5.38 -4.33 14.21
CA LEU A 80 -5.06 -2.96 14.62
C LEU A 80 -5.84 -1.93 13.78
N MET A 81 -5.89 -2.12 12.46
CA MET A 81 -6.55 -1.19 11.56
C MET A 81 -8.06 -1.16 11.78
N ILE A 82 -8.69 -2.35 11.85
CA ILE A 82 -10.14 -2.52 11.91
C ILE A 82 -10.70 -2.21 13.30
N LYS A 83 -10.03 -2.68 14.36
CA LYS A 83 -10.56 -2.65 15.74
C LYS A 83 -10.14 -1.41 16.51
N ASP A 84 -8.98 -0.84 16.20
CA ASP A 84 -8.43 0.29 16.97
C ASP A 84 -8.37 1.58 16.13
N MET A 85 -7.68 1.56 14.99
CA MET A 85 -7.36 2.77 14.25
C MET A 85 -8.60 3.41 13.60
N ILE A 86 -9.40 2.64 12.87
CA ILE A 86 -10.61 3.17 12.22
C ILE A 86 -11.59 3.74 13.26
N PRO A 87 -11.97 3.01 14.33
CA PRO A 87 -12.85 3.55 15.36
C PRO A 87 -12.32 4.83 16.02
N TYR A 88 -11.01 4.88 16.31
CA TYR A 88 -10.40 6.09 16.88
C TYR A 88 -10.51 7.29 15.94
N ILE A 89 -10.21 7.10 14.64
CA ILE A 89 -10.28 8.18 13.65
C ILE A 89 -11.73 8.65 13.47
N ASP A 90 -12.69 7.73 13.34
CA ASP A 90 -14.11 8.06 13.17
C ASP A 90 -14.70 8.75 14.41
N ALA A 91 -14.19 8.48 15.61
CA ALA A 91 -14.59 9.17 16.84
C ALA A 91 -13.91 10.55 17.02
N THR A 92 -12.72 10.75 16.45
CA THR A 92 -11.90 11.95 16.68
C THR A 92 -12.06 13.00 15.58
N PHE A 93 -12.33 12.57 14.35
CA PHE A 93 -12.45 13.44 13.18
C PHE A 93 -13.83 13.32 12.56
N ARG A 94 -14.25 14.34 11.82
CA ARG A 94 -15.53 14.33 11.09
C ARG A 94 -15.41 13.49 9.82
N THR A 95 -15.55 12.18 9.95
CA THR A 95 -15.55 11.24 8.83
C THR A 95 -16.97 10.93 8.36
N ILE A 96 -17.08 10.34 7.17
CA ILE A 96 -18.28 9.60 6.75
C ILE A 96 -17.96 8.12 7.01
N PRO A 97 -18.48 7.51 8.09
CA PRO A 97 -17.92 6.26 8.61
C PRO A 97 -18.44 5.00 7.91
N ASP A 98 -18.87 5.08 6.65
CA ASP A 98 -19.36 3.94 5.88
C ASP A 98 -18.29 3.32 4.96
N GLN A 99 -18.59 2.14 4.41
CA GLN A 99 -17.71 1.43 3.49
C GLN A 99 -17.47 2.19 2.18
N ALA A 100 -18.50 2.82 1.62
CA ALA A 100 -18.44 3.51 0.33
C ALA A 100 -17.49 4.72 0.35
N HIS A 101 -17.28 5.30 1.53
CA HIS A 101 -16.41 6.45 1.78
C HIS A 101 -15.06 6.08 2.41
N ARG A 102 -14.71 4.79 2.40
CA ARG A 102 -13.42 4.30 2.93
C ARG A 102 -12.58 3.61 1.86
N ALA A 103 -11.32 4.02 1.79
CA ALA A 103 -10.31 3.52 0.88
C ALA A 103 -9.07 3.08 1.67
N MET A 104 -8.35 2.07 1.16
CA MET A 104 -7.03 1.70 1.67
C MET A 104 -6.05 1.61 0.51
N SER A 105 -4.85 2.15 0.71
CA SER A 105 -3.77 2.04 -0.26
C SER A 105 -2.43 1.87 0.43
N GLY A 106 -1.52 1.17 -0.24
CA GLY A 106 -0.18 0.93 0.26
C GLY A 106 0.81 0.74 -0.87
N LEU A 107 2.09 0.90 -0.53
CA LEU A 107 3.21 0.72 -1.45
C LEU A 107 4.06 -0.49 -1.08
N SER A 108 4.55 -1.24 -2.07
CA SER A 108 5.42 -2.42 -1.87
C SER A 108 4.81 -3.42 -0.87
N MET A 109 5.49 -3.74 0.23
CA MET A 109 4.95 -4.53 1.34
C MET A 109 3.62 -3.98 1.87
N GLY A 110 3.45 -2.66 1.95
CA GLY A 110 2.19 -2.03 2.34
C GLY A 110 1.05 -2.29 1.36
N ALA A 111 1.34 -2.49 0.06
CA ALA A 111 0.34 -2.92 -0.91
C ALA A 111 -0.08 -4.38 -0.65
N MET A 112 0.86 -5.26 -0.29
CA MET A 112 0.53 -6.63 0.12
C MET A 112 -0.34 -6.64 1.38
N CYS A 113 -0.04 -5.76 2.35
CA CYS A 113 -0.86 -5.58 3.55
C CYS A 113 -2.25 -5.07 3.18
N THR A 114 -2.32 -4.06 2.33
CA THR A 114 -3.58 -3.51 1.82
C THR A 114 -4.42 -4.59 1.15
N LYS A 115 -3.84 -5.42 0.27
CA LYS A 115 -4.53 -6.53 -0.37
C LYS A 115 -5.06 -7.53 0.66
N ALA A 116 -4.24 -7.94 1.63
CA ALA A 116 -4.66 -8.89 2.66
C ALA A 116 -5.83 -8.36 3.50
N VAL A 117 -5.73 -7.12 4.01
CA VAL A 117 -6.76 -6.50 4.85
C VAL A 117 -8.05 -6.29 4.07
N THR A 118 -7.98 -5.68 2.88
CA THR A 118 -9.18 -5.31 2.11
C THR A 118 -9.94 -6.51 1.56
N LEU A 119 -9.26 -7.60 1.22
CA LEU A 119 -9.93 -8.85 0.80
C LEU A 119 -10.52 -9.64 1.98
N ALA A 120 -9.95 -9.50 3.18
CA ALA A 120 -10.48 -10.09 4.41
C ALA A 120 -11.67 -9.29 4.97
N HIS A 121 -11.69 -7.96 4.76
CA HIS A 121 -12.69 -7.02 5.27
C HIS A 121 -13.37 -6.22 4.16
N PRO A 122 -14.00 -6.87 3.17
CA PRO A 122 -14.65 -6.17 2.06
C PRO A 122 -15.79 -5.27 2.54
N GLU A 123 -16.41 -5.55 3.68
CA GLU A 123 -17.44 -4.71 4.32
C GLU A 123 -16.92 -3.37 4.86
N THR A 124 -15.60 -3.20 4.98
CA THR A 124 -14.98 -1.99 5.54
C THR A 124 -14.44 -1.05 4.47
N PHE A 125 -13.92 -1.58 3.36
CA PHE A 125 -13.26 -0.81 2.31
C PHE A 125 -13.89 -1.07 0.94
N SER A 126 -14.25 0.00 0.24
CA SER A 126 -14.78 -0.11 -1.13
C SER A 126 -13.76 0.23 -2.22
N HIS A 127 -12.66 0.91 -1.87
CA HIS A 127 -11.62 1.33 -2.82
C HIS A 127 -10.24 0.82 -2.37
N ILE A 128 -9.53 0.15 -3.27
CA ILE A 128 -8.26 -0.52 -2.99
C ILE A 128 -7.17 0.04 -3.91
N GLY A 129 -6.03 0.45 -3.36
CA GLY A 129 -4.88 0.97 -4.12
C GLY A 129 -3.58 0.20 -3.86
N LEU A 130 -3.05 -0.49 -4.87
CA LEU A 130 -1.82 -1.27 -4.78
C LEU A 130 -0.69 -0.62 -5.58
N PHE A 131 0.27 0.01 -4.90
CA PHE A 131 1.40 0.67 -5.55
C PHE A 131 2.64 -0.22 -5.50
N SER A 132 3.09 -0.75 -6.63
CA SER A 132 4.30 -1.58 -6.76
C SER A 132 4.34 -2.81 -5.84
N GLY A 133 3.22 -3.48 -5.58
CA GLY A 133 3.21 -4.59 -4.60
C GLY A 133 2.14 -5.65 -4.79
N GLY A 134 1.75 -5.88 -6.04
CA GLY A 134 0.88 -6.98 -6.45
C GLY A 134 -0.22 -6.55 -7.40
N THR A 135 -1.02 -7.53 -7.81
CA THR A 135 -2.29 -7.35 -8.51
C THR A 135 -3.39 -8.09 -7.76
N ILE A 136 -4.65 -7.76 -8.03
CA ILE A 136 -5.82 -8.52 -7.57
C ILE A 136 -6.49 -9.10 -8.81
N ALA A 137 -6.63 -10.42 -8.85
CA ALA A 137 -7.45 -11.11 -9.84
C ALA A 137 -8.92 -11.14 -9.38
N PRO A 138 -9.89 -11.15 -10.32
CA PRO A 138 -11.31 -11.20 -9.96
C PRO A 138 -11.71 -12.38 -9.08
N ALA A 139 -11.05 -13.52 -9.23
CA ALA A 139 -11.31 -14.73 -8.46
C ALA A 139 -10.92 -14.61 -6.97
N GLU A 140 -10.08 -13.63 -6.63
CA GLU A 140 -9.67 -13.36 -5.24
C GLU A 140 -10.73 -12.54 -4.47
N ILE A 141 -11.67 -11.90 -5.18
CA ILE A 141 -12.72 -11.09 -4.59
C ILE A 141 -13.98 -11.95 -4.42
N LYS A 142 -14.25 -12.35 -3.17
CA LYS A 142 -15.41 -13.21 -2.82
C LYS A 142 -16.74 -12.53 -3.13
N ASP A 143 -16.92 -11.30 -2.66
CA ASP A 143 -18.12 -10.49 -2.93
C ASP A 143 -17.73 -9.26 -3.76
N LYS A 144 -17.94 -9.38 -5.08
CA LYS A 144 -17.60 -8.32 -6.05
C LYS A 144 -18.45 -7.06 -5.85
N SER A 145 -19.65 -7.19 -5.29
CA SER A 145 -20.55 -6.04 -5.06
C SER A 145 -20.03 -5.07 -4.01
N LYS A 146 -19.10 -5.53 -3.16
CA LYS A 146 -18.48 -4.72 -2.10
C LYS A 146 -17.31 -3.88 -2.58
N VAL A 147 -16.71 -4.22 -3.71
CA VAL A 147 -15.50 -3.55 -4.21
C VAL A 147 -15.86 -2.65 -5.38
N LYS A 148 -15.82 -1.34 -5.15
CA LYS A 148 -16.12 -0.32 -6.18
C LYS A 148 -14.94 -0.03 -7.09
N LEU A 149 -13.71 -0.05 -6.55
CA LEU A 149 -12.50 0.32 -7.29
C LEU A 149 -11.30 -0.52 -6.83
N VAL A 150 -10.55 -1.03 -7.80
CA VAL A 150 -9.20 -1.56 -7.58
C VAL A 150 -8.23 -0.82 -8.51
N PHE A 151 -7.30 -0.08 -7.92
CA PHE A 151 -6.21 0.58 -8.61
C PHE A 151 -4.91 -0.18 -8.39
N MET A 152 -4.16 -0.43 -9.46
CA MET A 152 -2.88 -1.13 -9.40
C MET A 152 -1.84 -0.36 -10.21
N SER A 153 -0.65 -0.17 -9.66
CA SER A 153 0.40 0.57 -10.36
C SER A 153 1.80 0.00 -10.15
N TYR A 154 2.69 0.33 -11.08
CA TYR A 154 4.12 0.03 -11.02
C TYR A 154 4.93 1.14 -11.70
N GLY A 155 6.20 1.29 -11.35
CA GLY A 155 7.20 1.94 -12.22
C GLY A 155 7.49 1.09 -13.46
N SER A 156 7.73 1.73 -14.60
CA SER A 156 7.96 1.05 -15.88
C SER A 156 9.21 0.16 -15.92
N ARG A 157 10.11 0.31 -14.96
CA ARG A 157 11.33 -0.51 -14.83
C ARG A 157 11.16 -1.64 -13.80
N GLU A 158 9.96 -1.82 -13.26
CA GLU A 158 9.64 -2.92 -12.35
C GLU A 158 9.08 -4.12 -13.14
N GLY A 159 9.44 -5.34 -12.73
CA GLY A 159 8.97 -6.56 -13.38
C GLY A 159 7.44 -6.73 -13.38
N GLY A 160 6.73 -6.16 -12.40
CA GLY A 160 5.27 -6.21 -12.32
C GLY A 160 4.53 -5.31 -13.31
N SER A 161 5.22 -4.39 -13.98
CA SER A 161 4.59 -3.41 -14.89
C SER A 161 3.96 -4.02 -16.14
N ALA A 162 4.49 -5.15 -16.63
CA ALA A 162 3.97 -5.80 -17.84
C ALA A 162 2.56 -6.39 -17.65
N GLY A 163 2.25 -6.91 -16.46
CA GLY A 163 1.00 -7.63 -16.18
C GLY A 163 -0.14 -6.75 -15.63
N VAL A 164 0.17 -5.54 -15.16
CA VAL A 164 -0.80 -4.72 -14.40
C VAL A 164 -2.02 -4.30 -15.23
N LYS A 165 -1.83 -4.04 -16.52
CA LYS A 165 -2.94 -3.69 -17.42
C LYS A 165 -3.89 -4.87 -17.62
N ALA A 166 -3.37 -6.06 -17.91
CA ALA A 166 -4.19 -7.26 -18.08
C ALA A 166 -5.00 -7.59 -16.81
N ALA A 167 -4.41 -7.39 -15.63
CA ALA A 167 -5.12 -7.56 -14.36
C ALA A 167 -6.28 -6.57 -14.20
N ALA A 168 -6.08 -5.29 -14.56
CA ALA A 168 -7.15 -4.29 -14.52
C ALA A 168 -8.28 -4.61 -15.52
N ASP A 169 -7.92 -5.04 -16.74
CA ASP A 169 -8.89 -5.44 -17.76
C ASP A 169 -9.72 -6.66 -17.30
N ALA A 170 -9.10 -7.64 -16.63
CA ALA A 170 -9.81 -8.79 -16.05
C ALA A 170 -10.81 -8.39 -14.96
N LEU A 171 -10.48 -7.41 -14.12
CA LEU A 171 -11.42 -6.85 -13.13
C LEU A 171 -12.62 -6.17 -13.82
N ASN A 172 -12.36 -5.38 -14.86
CA ASN A 172 -13.41 -4.72 -15.63
C ASN A 172 -14.36 -5.73 -16.28
N GLN A 173 -13.83 -6.82 -16.87
CA GLN A 173 -14.64 -7.92 -17.41
C GLN A 173 -15.49 -8.62 -16.35
N ALA A 174 -15.03 -8.63 -15.10
CA ALA A 174 -15.75 -9.20 -13.97
C ALA A 174 -16.72 -8.24 -13.29
N GLY A 175 -16.92 -7.03 -13.83
CA GLY A 175 -17.86 -6.02 -13.30
C GLY A 175 -17.29 -5.16 -12.15
N ILE A 176 -15.98 -5.22 -11.89
CA ILE A 176 -15.31 -4.39 -10.89
C ILE A 176 -14.46 -3.34 -11.61
N LYS A 177 -14.53 -2.08 -11.21
CA LYS A 177 -13.72 -1.02 -11.83
C LYS A 177 -12.23 -1.25 -11.54
N GLY A 178 -11.52 -1.81 -12.50
CA GLY A 178 -10.08 -2.03 -12.47
C GLY A 178 -9.36 -0.89 -13.19
N VAL A 179 -8.41 -0.25 -12.52
CA VAL A 179 -7.58 0.81 -13.11
C VAL A 179 -6.11 0.46 -12.94
N SER A 180 -5.36 0.51 -14.04
CA SER A 180 -3.91 0.30 -14.02
C SER A 180 -3.15 1.59 -14.34
N TYR A 181 -2.02 1.83 -13.68
CA TYR A 181 -1.10 2.90 -14.03
C TYR A 181 0.35 2.42 -14.07
N VAL A 182 1.08 2.72 -15.15
CA VAL A 182 2.53 2.48 -15.24
C VAL A 182 3.25 3.81 -15.24
N SER A 183 4.08 4.04 -14.22
CA SER A 183 4.83 5.27 -14.08
C SER A 183 6.07 5.26 -14.98
N PRO A 184 6.16 6.15 -15.99
CA PRO A 184 7.23 6.07 -16.98
C PRO A 184 8.58 6.45 -16.40
N LEU A 185 9.62 5.71 -16.81
CA LEU A 185 11.03 5.95 -16.48
C LEU A 185 11.34 5.93 -14.98
N THR A 186 10.60 5.12 -14.23
CA THR A 186 10.77 4.97 -12.78
C THR A 186 10.80 3.49 -12.40
N ALA A 187 11.43 3.17 -11.28
CA ALA A 187 11.54 1.82 -10.73
C ALA A 187 10.77 1.70 -9.40
N HIS A 188 11.23 0.84 -8.50
CA HIS A 188 10.65 0.64 -7.18
C HIS A 188 11.05 1.76 -6.21
N GLU A 189 10.53 2.96 -6.43
CA GLU A 189 11.00 4.20 -5.79
C GLU A 189 9.89 5.21 -5.51
N TRP A 190 10.19 6.21 -4.68
CA TRP A 190 9.22 7.23 -4.24
C TRP A 190 8.54 7.99 -5.37
N GLN A 191 9.22 8.21 -6.50
CA GLN A 191 8.61 8.93 -7.62
C GLN A 191 7.47 8.14 -8.26
N SER A 192 7.59 6.80 -8.34
CA SER A 192 6.51 5.91 -8.79
C SER A 192 5.31 6.03 -7.88
N TRP A 193 5.51 6.01 -6.56
CA TRP A 193 4.42 6.06 -5.58
C TRP A 193 3.77 7.45 -5.49
N ARG A 194 4.53 8.53 -5.64
CA ARG A 194 3.99 9.90 -5.78
C ARG A 194 3.02 10.01 -6.95
N ARG A 195 3.45 9.53 -8.11
CA ARG A 195 2.62 9.54 -9.33
C ARG A 195 1.43 8.60 -9.18
N SER A 196 1.62 7.44 -8.55
CA SER A 196 0.52 6.50 -8.26
C SER A 196 -0.56 7.15 -7.40
N LEU A 197 -0.19 7.86 -6.32
CA LEU A 197 -1.14 8.62 -5.51
C LEU A 197 -1.86 9.70 -6.33
N ARG A 198 -1.12 10.43 -7.17
CA ARG A 198 -1.68 11.48 -8.05
C ARG A 198 -2.74 10.92 -9.01
N GLU A 199 -2.54 9.72 -9.55
CA GLU A 199 -3.51 9.07 -10.44
C GLU A 199 -4.66 8.40 -9.67
N PHE A 200 -4.39 7.90 -8.47
CA PHE A 200 -5.38 7.18 -7.65
C PHE A 200 -6.37 8.10 -6.95
N ALA A 201 -5.90 9.18 -6.32
CA ALA A 201 -6.73 10.06 -5.51
C ALA A 201 -7.94 10.65 -6.28
N PRO A 202 -7.82 11.08 -7.55
CA PRO A 202 -8.97 11.53 -8.34
C PRO A 202 -10.03 10.46 -8.61
N LEU A 203 -9.79 9.18 -8.32
CA LEU A 203 -10.75 8.11 -8.55
C LEU A 203 -11.62 7.81 -7.32
N LEU A 204 -11.26 8.36 -6.17
CA LEU A 204 -11.91 8.08 -4.88
C LEU A 204 -13.21 8.86 -4.72
N PHE A 205 -14.22 8.19 -4.16
CA PHE A 205 -15.47 8.78 -3.66
C PHE A 205 -16.24 9.62 -4.70
N LYS A 206 -16.10 9.25 -5.98
CA LYS A 206 -16.91 9.75 -7.07
C LYS A 206 -18.30 9.11 -7.03
N ASP A 207 -19.30 9.89 -7.38
CA ASP A 207 -20.69 9.45 -7.54
C ASP A 207 -20.88 8.67 -8.84
#